data_AF-A0A2S0N5N0-F1
#
_entry.id   AF-A0A2S0N5N0-F1
#
_cell.length_a   1.000
_cell.length_b   1.000
_cell.length_c   1.000
_cell.angle_alpha   90.00
_cell.angle_beta   90.00
_cell.angle_gamma   90.00
#
_symmetry.space_group_name_H-M   'P 1'
#
loop_
_entity.id
_entity.type
_entity.pdbx_description
1 polymer ?
#
loop_
_entity_poly.entity_id
_entity_poly.type
_entity_poly.pdbx_seq_one_letter_code
_entity_poly.pdbx_strand_id
1 'polypeptide(L)'
;MPTPRNVAKHFWNNQANAHNQWDVLGEDEKIAWVVKLANQGVFSASSAPDPTEYKHFFGKAKDALRGGRDAWAVQSTGEKVAVALVLNKPEWLQEMGYSLAEAIDRAGSQWVAMMTRIERDLRDLSA
;
A
#
# COMPACT_ATOMS: atom_id res chain seq x y z
N MET A 1 -22.75 3.66 6.67
CA MET A 1 -21.47 3.13 6.13
C MET A 1 -21.70 2.63 4.72
N PRO A 2 -20.81 2.92 3.75
CA PRO A 2 -20.96 2.37 2.40
C PRO A 2 -20.71 0.85 2.42
N THR A 3 -21.55 0.09 1.71
CA THR A 3 -21.37 -1.37 1.58
C THR A 3 -20.21 -1.67 0.63
N PRO A 4 -19.53 -2.82 0.76
CA PRO A 4 -18.43 -3.21 -0.13
C PRO A 4 -18.82 -3.13 -1.62
N ARG A 5 -20.07 -3.48 -1.94
CA ARG A 5 -20.66 -3.39 -3.28
C ARG A 5 -20.76 -1.95 -3.80
N ASN A 6 -21.13 -1.00 -2.94
CA ASN A 6 -21.24 0.41 -3.33
C ASN A 6 -19.87 1.05 -3.54
N VAL A 7 -18.88 0.65 -2.75
CA VAL A 7 -17.48 1.07 -2.94
C VAL A 7 -16.95 0.52 -4.27
N ALA A 8 -17.16 -0.77 -4.54
CA ALA A 8 -16.77 -1.43 -5.79
C ALA A 8 -17.33 -0.71 -7.04
N LYS A 9 -18.63 -0.39 -7.03
CA LYS A 9 -19.29 0.33 -8.13
C LYS A 9 -18.69 1.72 -8.37
N HIS A 10 -18.38 2.45 -7.29
CA HIS A 10 -17.79 3.80 -7.40
C HIS A 10 -16.39 3.77 -8.02
N PHE A 11 -15.56 2.81 -7.64
CA PHE A 11 -14.21 2.63 -8.21
C PHE A 11 -14.24 2.16 -9.67
N TRP A 12 -15.14 1.24 -10.03
CA TRP A 12 -15.36 0.81 -11.42
C TRP A 12 -15.63 2.00 -12.34
N ASN A 13 -16.56 2.87 -11.94
CA ASN A 13 -16.94 4.04 -12.73
C ASN A 13 -15.79 5.07 -12.90
N ASN A 14 -14.89 5.17 -11.93
CA ASN A 14 -13.74 6.08 -11.97
C ASN A 14 -12.56 5.52 -12.78
N GLN A 15 -12.33 4.20 -12.79
CA GLN A 15 -11.23 3.58 -13.57
C GLN A 15 -11.59 3.33 -15.04
N ALA A 16 -12.85 3.05 -15.36
CA ALA A 16 -13.24 2.57 -16.70
C ALA A 16 -13.48 3.69 -17.74
N ASN A 17 -13.22 4.96 -17.41
CA ASN A 17 -13.43 6.13 -18.28
C ASN A 17 -14.84 6.15 -18.94
N ALA A 18 -15.83 6.68 -18.21
CA ALA A 18 -17.21 7.03 -18.61
C ALA A 18 -18.10 5.97 -19.31
N HIS A 19 -17.60 4.82 -19.75
CA HIS A 19 -18.39 3.81 -20.43
C HIS A 19 -18.19 2.42 -19.83
N ASN A 20 -18.89 2.08 -18.73
CA ASN A 20 -19.38 0.71 -18.58
C ASN A 20 -20.42 0.46 -17.47
N GLN A 21 -21.67 0.20 -17.88
CA GLN A 21 -22.39 -1.09 -17.79
C GLN A 21 -22.31 -1.99 -16.51
N TRP A 22 -21.97 -1.47 -15.33
CA TRP A 22 -22.07 -2.23 -14.06
C TRP A 22 -23.45 -2.88 -13.85
N ASP A 23 -24.51 -2.18 -14.26
CA ASP A 23 -25.89 -2.61 -14.07
C ASP A 23 -26.34 -3.68 -15.08
N VAL A 24 -25.53 -4.02 -16.10
CA VAL A 24 -25.79 -5.14 -17.04
C VAL A 24 -24.90 -6.37 -16.79
N LEU A 25 -23.93 -6.31 -15.88
CA LEU A 25 -23.16 -7.48 -15.48
C LEU A 25 -24.01 -8.46 -14.67
N GLY A 26 -23.82 -9.76 -14.91
CA GLY A 26 -24.36 -10.81 -14.05
C GLY A 26 -23.77 -10.75 -12.63
N GLU A 27 -24.46 -11.32 -11.64
CA GLU A 27 -23.94 -11.35 -10.25
C GLU A 27 -22.62 -12.13 -10.15
N ASP A 28 -22.45 -13.21 -10.92
CA ASP A 28 -21.22 -14.01 -10.92
C ASP A 28 -20.01 -13.24 -11.46
N GLU A 29 -20.21 -12.40 -12.48
CA GLU A 29 -19.16 -11.55 -13.05
C GLU A 29 -18.78 -10.43 -12.07
N LYS A 30 -19.77 -9.85 -11.38
CA LYS A 30 -19.53 -8.87 -10.32
C LYS A 30 -18.72 -9.49 -9.18
N ILE A 31 -19.05 -10.71 -8.77
CA ILE A 31 -18.32 -11.44 -7.72
C ILE A 31 -16.90 -11.75 -8.17
N ALA A 32 -16.72 -12.29 -9.38
CA ALA A 32 -15.40 -12.57 -9.93
C ALA A 32 -14.50 -11.33 -9.98
N TRP A 33 -15.08 -10.17 -10.31
CA TRP A 33 -14.35 -8.91 -10.31
C TRP A 33 -14.01 -8.41 -8.91
N VAL A 34 -14.94 -8.47 -7.95
CA VAL A 34 -14.68 -8.11 -6.54
C VAL A 34 -13.59 -9.00 -5.94
N VAL A 35 -13.61 -10.30 -6.23
CA VAL A 35 -12.58 -11.26 -5.80
C VAL A 35 -11.24 -10.94 -6.47
N LYS A 36 -11.23 -10.63 -7.77
CA LYS A 36 -10.02 -10.20 -8.48
C LYS A 36 -9.42 -8.95 -7.85
N LEU A 37 -10.23 -7.96 -7.48
CA LEU A 37 -9.78 -6.74 -6.81
C LEU A 37 -9.26 -7.00 -5.40
N ALA A 38 -9.95 -7.82 -4.62
CA ALA A 38 -9.50 -8.20 -3.28
C ALA A 38 -8.15 -8.93 -3.33
N ASN A 39 -7.99 -9.85 -4.28
CA ASN A 39 -6.74 -10.59 -4.49
C ASN A 39 -5.62 -9.72 -5.08
N GLN A 40 -5.94 -8.64 -5.78
CA GLN A 40 -4.99 -7.64 -6.26
C GLN A 40 -4.63 -6.60 -5.18
N GLY A 41 -5.13 -6.74 -3.95
CA GLY A 41 -4.89 -5.81 -2.85
C GLY A 41 -5.64 -4.48 -2.96
N VAL A 42 -6.60 -4.37 -3.89
CA VAL A 42 -7.33 -3.12 -4.18
C VAL A 42 -8.42 -2.83 -3.14
N PHE A 43 -8.79 -3.81 -2.30
CA PHE A 43 -9.61 -3.58 -1.11
C PHE A 43 -8.74 -3.49 0.15
N SER A 44 -8.10 -2.32 0.33
CA SER A 44 -7.72 -1.82 1.64
C SER A 44 -8.28 -0.40 1.81
N ALA A 45 -9.25 -0.29 2.72
CA ALA A 45 -9.83 0.93 3.31
C ALA A 45 -9.88 2.23 2.47
N SER A 46 -11.09 2.53 1.98
CA SER A 46 -11.78 3.84 1.92
C SER A 46 -11.13 5.10 1.32
N SER A 47 -9.86 5.11 0.92
CA SER A 47 -9.26 6.21 0.17
C SER A 47 -8.04 5.66 -0.56
N ALA A 48 -8.02 5.75 -1.89
CA ALA A 48 -6.78 5.51 -2.64
C ALA A 48 -5.66 6.35 -1.98
N PRO A 49 -4.47 5.78 -1.75
CA PRO A 49 -3.41 6.50 -1.07
C PRO A 49 -3.15 7.82 -1.79
N ASP A 50 -3.11 8.91 -1.04
CA ASP A 50 -2.80 10.23 -1.57
C ASP A 50 -1.51 10.11 -2.40
N PRO A 51 -1.50 10.54 -3.68
CA PRO A 51 -0.30 10.55 -4.50
C PRO A 51 0.90 11.25 -3.83
N THR A 52 0.64 12.19 -2.93
CA THR A 52 1.64 12.88 -2.11
C THR A 52 2.26 11.93 -1.07
N GLU A 53 1.43 11.22 -0.32
CA GLU A 53 1.86 10.20 0.66
C GLU A 53 2.62 9.06 0.00
N TYR A 54 2.17 8.61 -1.17
CA TYR A 54 2.87 7.60 -1.95
C TYR A 54 4.28 8.06 -2.33
N LYS A 55 4.41 9.26 -2.91
CA LYS A 55 5.70 9.83 -3.30
C LYS A 55 6.62 10.03 -2.10
N HIS A 56 6.05 10.47 -0.97
CA HIS A 56 6.77 10.67 0.27
C HIS A 56 7.36 9.35 0.78
N PHE A 57 6.52 8.32 0.95
CA PHE A 57 6.97 7.02 1.43
C PHE A 57 7.95 6.36 0.45
N PHE A 58 7.66 6.39 -0.86
CA PHE A 58 8.56 5.87 -1.87
C PHE A 58 9.93 6.57 -1.85
N GLY A 59 9.95 7.90 -1.70
CA GLY A 59 11.19 8.68 -1.57
C GLY A 59 12.01 8.23 -0.37
N LYS A 60 11.39 8.11 0.81
CA LYS A 60 12.06 7.66 2.04
C LYS A 60 12.61 6.25 1.93
N ALA A 61 11.86 5.34 1.32
CA ALA A 61 12.27 3.97 1.12
C ALA A 61 13.42 3.87 0.10
N LYS A 62 13.36 4.66 -0.98
CA LYS A 62 14.42 4.74 -2.00
C LYS A 62 15.72 5.33 -1.45
N ASP A 63 15.62 6.38 -0.62
CA ASP A 63 16.78 6.98 0.03
C ASP A 63 17.44 6.00 0.99
N ALA A 64 16.66 5.26 1.78
CA ALA A 64 17.17 4.20 2.65
C ALA A 64 17.73 2.99 1.88
N LEU A 65 17.15 2.63 0.74
CA LEU A 65 17.67 1.58 -0.14
C LEU A 65 19.07 1.94 -0.67
N ARG A 66 19.31 3.22 -0.99
CA ARG A 66 20.58 3.71 -1.56
C ARG A 66 21.62 4.08 -0.50
N GLY A 67 21.21 4.84 0.52
CA GLY A 67 22.06 5.34 1.59
C GLY A 67 22.14 4.41 2.80
N GLY A 68 21.44 3.26 2.75
CA GLY A 68 21.47 2.24 3.78
C GLY A 68 21.03 2.77 5.15
N ARG A 69 21.76 2.34 6.18
CA ARG A 69 21.41 2.58 7.58
C ARG A 69 21.43 4.06 7.97
N ASP A 70 22.31 4.85 7.35
CA ASP A 70 22.48 6.27 7.67
C ASP A 70 21.28 7.10 7.18
N ALA A 71 20.84 6.85 5.95
CA ALA A 71 19.65 7.49 5.38
C ALA A 71 18.35 7.08 6.09
N TRP A 72 18.29 5.87 6.63
CA TRP A 72 17.19 5.42 7.48
C TRP A 72 17.24 6.06 8.89
N ALA A 73 18.43 6.21 9.47
CA ALA A 73 18.62 6.69 10.85
C ALA A 73 18.08 8.11 11.10
N VAL A 74 18.02 8.95 10.07
CA VAL A 74 17.56 10.35 10.17
C VAL A 74 16.05 10.53 9.97
N GLN A 75 15.33 9.46 9.64
CA GLN A 75 13.88 9.51 9.43
C GLN A 75 13.11 9.56 10.75
N SER A 76 11.85 10.01 10.69
CA SER A 76 10.95 9.94 11.84
C SER A 76 10.69 8.49 12.27
N THR A 77 10.26 8.28 13.51
CA THR A 77 10.01 6.93 14.04
C THR A 77 9.01 6.13 13.20
N GLY A 78 7.94 6.76 12.72
CA GLY A 78 6.94 6.10 11.86
C GLY A 78 7.51 5.73 10.48
N GLU A 79 8.28 6.64 9.88
CA GLU A 79 8.98 6.39 8.62
C GLU A 79 9.97 5.24 8.73
N LYS A 80 10.78 5.23 9.79
CA LYS A 80 11.76 4.16 10.05
C LYS A 80 11.09 2.79 10.08
N VAL A 81 10.01 2.66 10.83
CA VAL A 81 9.27 1.41 10.96
C VAL A 81 8.72 0.97 9.59
N ALA A 82 8.05 1.87 8.88
CA ALA A 82 7.45 1.51 7.59
C ALA A 82 8.49 1.21 6.50
N VAL A 83 9.60 1.94 6.46
CA VAL A 83 10.71 1.68 5.53
C VAL A 83 11.40 0.37 5.86
N ALA A 84 11.62 0.06 7.14
CA ALA A 84 12.21 -1.22 7.54
C ALA A 84 11.31 -2.41 7.13
N LEU A 85 9.98 -2.26 7.23
CA LEU A 85 9.02 -3.26 6.74
C LEU A 85 9.11 -3.44 5.22
N VAL A 86 9.07 -2.35 4.45
CA VAL A 86 9.13 -2.40 2.97
C VAL A 86 10.45 -2.96 2.44
N LEU A 87 11.57 -2.63 3.08
CA LEU A 87 12.89 -3.12 2.68
C LEU A 87 13.19 -4.52 3.22
N ASN A 88 12.25 -5.13 3.96
CA ASN A 88 12.41 -6.42 4.63
C ASN A 88 13.68 -6.46 5.50
N LYS A 89 13.81 -5.46 6.39
CA LYS A 89 14.94 -5.25 7.30
C LYS A 89 14.53 -5.47 8.75
N PRO A 90 14.27 -6.74 9.17
CA PRO A 90 13.85 -7.04 10.54
C PRO A 90 14.90 -6.64 11.59
N GLU A 91 16.18 -6.60 11.23
CA GLU A 91 17.26 -6.14 12.11
C GLU A 91 17.07 -4.67 12.54
N TRP A 92 16.57 -3.81 11.65
CA TRP A 92 16.32 -2.40 11.96
C TRP A 92 15.13 -2.20 12.90
N LEU A 93 14.12 -3.08 12.81
CA LEU A 93 13.00 -3.10 13.74
C LEU A 93 13.43 -3.57 15.13
N GLN A 94 14.27 -4.61 15.19
CA GLN A 94 14.81 -5.13 16.45
C GLN A 94 15.65 -4.08 17.20
N GLU A 95 16.47 -3.30 16.51
CA GLU A 95 17.26 -2.22 17.11
C GLU A 95 16.38 -1.14 17.76
N MET A 96 15.17 -0.93 17.22
CA MET A 96 14.18 0.00 17.79
C MET A 96 13.34 -0.63 18.90
N GLY A 97 13.52 -1.92 19.17
CA GLY A 97 12.72 -2.67 20.14
C GLY A 97 11.29 -2.97 19.68
N TYR A 98 11.02 -2.92 18.36
CA TYR A 98 9.70 -3.24 17.81
C TYR A 98 9.61 -4.71 17.40
N SER A 99 8.53 -5.37 17.83
CA SER A 99 8.08 -6.60 17.18
C SER A 99 7.47 -6.30 15.81
N LEU A 100 7.33 -7.32 14.97
CA LEU A 100 6.69 -7.17 13.66
C LEU A 100 5.24 -6.67 13.77
N ALA A 101 4.49 -7.16 14.77
CA ALA A 101 3.10 -6.76 14.97
C ALA A 101 2.99 -5.27 15.36
N GLU A 102 3.82 -4.82 16.31
CA GLU A 102 3.87 -3.40 16.71
C GLU A 102 4.36 -2.51 15.57
N ALA A 103 5.29 -3.00 14.75
CA ALA A 103 5.76 -2.28 13.57
C ALA A 103 4.60 -2.03 12.57
N ILE A 104 3.79 -3.05 12.29
CA ILE A 104 2.62 -2.93 11.40
C ILE A 104 1.60 -1.93 11.97
N ASP A 105 1.29 -2.03 13.27
CA ASP A 105 0.39 -1.09 13.95
C ASP A 105 0.92 0.35 13.87
N ARG A 106 2.23 0.53 14.14
CA ARG A 106 2.90 1.83 14.17
C ARG A 106 3.05 2.50 12.80
N ALA A 107 3.21 1.72 11.74
CA ALA A 107 3.26 2.20 10.36
C ALA A 107 1.90 2.77 9.91
N GLY A 108 0.80 2.23 10.44
CA GLY A 108 -0.56 2.67 10.14
C GLY A 108 -1.10 2.11 8.82
N SER A 109 -2.43 2.02 8.77
CA SER A 109 -3.17 1.34 7.69
C SER A 109 -2.90 1.90 6.29
N GLN A 110 -2.73 3.23 6.16
CA GLN A 110 -2.45 3.90 4.90
C GLN A 110 -1.12 3.42 4.29
N TRP A 111 -0.05 3.40 5.09
CA TRP A 111 1.28 3.03 4.58
C TRP A 111 1.39 1.53 4.36
N VAL A 112 0.80 0.71 5.25
CA VAL A 112 0.70 -0.75 5.08
C VAL A 112 0.02 -1.13 3.76
N ALA A 113 -1.07 -0.45 3.41
CA ALA A 113 -1.77 -0.69 2.14
C ALA A 113 -0.92 -0.40 0.89
N MET A 114 0.12 0.44 1.01
CA MET A 114 1.04 0.79 -0.09
C MET A 114 2.30 -0.08 -0.16
N MET A 115 2.64 -0.81 0.91
CA MET A 115 3.95 -1.47 1.04
C MET A 115 4.27 -2.41 -0.13
N THR A 116 3.34 -3.27 -0.51
CA THR A 116 3.54 -4.24 -1.61
C THR A 116 3.79 -3.57 -2.95
N ARG A 117 3.17 -2.40 -3.19
CA ARG A 117 3.41 -1.63 -4.42
C ARG A 117 4.79 -0.98 -4.40
N ILE A 118 5.16 -0.37 -3.28
CA ILE A 118 6.46 0.29 -3.12
C ILE A 118 7.60 -0.72 -3.22
N GLU A 119 7.48 -1.89 -2.59
CA GLU A 119 8.49 -2.95 -2.69
C GLU A 119 8.74 -3.37 -4.15
N ARG A 120 7.66 -3.54 -4.92
CA ARG A 120 7.74 -3.86 -6.35
C ARG A 120 8.43 -2.74 -7.14
N ASP A 121 7.96 -1.51 -7.00
CA ASP A 121 8.53 -0.36 -7.71
C ASP A 121 10.02 -0.13 -7.36
N LEU A 122 10.44 -0.45 -6.12
CA LEU A 122 11.85 -0.41 -5.71
C LEU A 122 12.68 -1.54 -6.33
N ARG A 123 12.11 -2.74 -6.44
CA ARG A 123 12.76 -3.88 -7.09
C ARG A 123 12.99 -3.58 -8.57
N ASP A 124 12.01 -3.01 -9.26
CA ASP A 124 12.11 -2.63 -10.67
C ASP A 124 13.16 -1.53 -10.93
N LEU A 125 13.50 -0.72 -9.91
CA LEU A 125 14.60 0.25 -9.98
C LEU A 125 16.00 -0.33 -9.79
N SER A 126 16.11 -1.55 -9.25
CA SER A 126 17.39 -2.21 -8.94
C SER A 126 17.71 -3.40 -9.86
N ALA A 127 16.79 -3.77 -10.74
CA ALA A 127 16.97 -4.70 -11.84
C ALA A 127 17.59 -4.03 -13.08
#